data_AF-A0A0S8G5C9-F1
#
_entry.id   AF-A0A0S8G5C9-F1
#
_cell.length_a   1.000
_cell.length_b   1.000
_cell.length_c   1.000
_cell.angle_alpha   90.00
_cell.angle_beta   90.00
_cell.angle_gamma   90.00
#
_symmetry.space_group_name_H-M   'P 1'
#
loop_
_entity.id
_entity.type
_entity.pdbx_description
1 polymer ?
#
loop_
_entity_poly.entity_id
_entity_poly.type
_entity_poly.pdbx_seq_one_letter_code
_entity_poly.pdbx_strand_id
1 'polypeptide(L)'
;MTANQATYFGVAFILLAALGLYVGLSYEHLGWVLLLVPLFLVMRLAMNTLDGMLSREYNTATPAGEVWNESLDIGGDTICYGVLFFVPDGPALSLTIFLILIWAAEFYGVLGKSLPGGVRRHESLGGGKPDRAVWVGLFAIIAFFNHDFIHYLPHYLAGVSILVGLTCIRRIAKILEVARGEEYKSYTWIGR
;
A
#
# COMPACT_ATOMS: atom_id res chain seq x y z
N MET A 1 -7.15 -19.96 13.24
CA MET A 1 -7.24 -18.49 13.12
C MET A 1 -8.41 -18.17 12.20
N THR A 2 -9.28 -17.24 12.56
CA THR A 2 -10.39 -16.79 11.68
C THR A 2 -9.95 -15.64 10.78
N ALA A 3 -10.71 -15.38 9.71
CA ALA A 3 -10.55 -14.22 8.82
C ALA A 3 -10.45 -12.91 9.63
N ASN A 4 -11.44 -12.63 10.49
CA ASN A 4 -11.45 -11.44 11.35
C ASN A 4 -10.22 -11.33 12.28
N GLN A 5 -9.73 -12.46 12.83
CA GLN A 5 -8.51 -12.45 13.64
C GLN A 5 -7.29 -12.03 12.82
N ALA A 6 -7.18 -12.51 11.58
CA ALA A 6 -6.14 -12.09 10.66
C ALA A 6 -6.25 -10.59 10.36
N THR A 7 -7.45 -10.05 10.13
CA THR A 7 -7.66 -8.61 9.96
C THR A 7 -7.17 -7.82 11.17
N TYR A 8 -7.52 -8.22 12.40
CA TYR A 8 -7.10 -7.52 13.62
C TYR A 8 -5.58 -7.55 13.80
N PHE A 9 -4.93 -8.69 13.56
CA PHE A 9 -3.47 -8.77 13.57
C PHE A 9 -2.86 -7.88 12.48
N GLY A 10 -3.45 -7.85 11.28
CA GLY A 10 -3.03 -6.96 10.20
C GLY A 10 -3.04 -5.49 10.63
N VAL A 11 -4.13 -5.03 11.26
CA VAL A 11 -4.24 -3.67 11.81
C VAL A 11 -3.19 -3.42 12.89
N ALA A 12 -2.97 -4.37 13.80
CA ALA A 12 -1.93 -4.26 14.82
C ALA A 12 -0.53 -4.07 14.20
N PHE A 13 -0.20 -4.87 13.19
CA PHE A 13 1.08 -4.74 12.48
C PHE A 13 1.21 -3.43 11.69
N ILE A 14 0.11 -2.88 11.16
CA ILE A 14 0.10 -1.53 10.57
C ILE A 14 0.48 -0.48 11.63
N LEU A 15 -0.15 -0.52 12.80
CA LEU A 15 0.11 0.42 13.87
C LEU A 15 1.54 0.28 14.42
N LEU A 16 2.04 -0.94 14.57
CA LEU A 16 3.42 -1.21 15.00
C LEU A 16 4.44 -0.71 13.98
N ALA A 17 4.20 -0.91 12.68
CA ALA A 17 5.05 -0.38 11.62
C ALA A 17 5.05 1.17 11.63
N ALA A 18 3.88 1.79 11.75
CA ALA A 18 3.74 3.24 11.83
C ALA A 18 4.49 3.81 13.04
N LEU A 19 4.26 3.22 14.23
CA LEU A 19 4.93 3.63 15.46
C LEU A 19 6.44 3.44 15.35
N GLY A 20 6.89 2.33 14.77
CA GLY A 20 8.31 2.04 14.58
C GLY A 20 9.00 3.02 13.65
N LEU A 21 8.36 3.40 12.55
CA LEU A 21 8.83 4.46 11.66
C LEU A 21 8.93 5.81 12.40
N TYR A 22 7.88 6.20 13.12
CA TYR A 22 7.87 7.45 13.87
C TYR A 22 8.98 7.50 14.91
N VAL A 23 9.02 6.51 15.80
CA VAL A 23 9.95 6.49 16.92
C VAL A 23 11.39 6.35 16.42
N GLY A 24 11.63 5.43 15.49
CA GLY A 24 12.97 5.15 14.98
C GLY A 24 13.58 6.30 14.17
N LEU A 25 12.75 7.12 13.51
CA LEU A 25 13.21 8.32 12.78
C LEU A 25 13.23 9.59 13.63
N SER A 26 12.50 9.64 14.74
CA SER A 26 12.41 10.86 15.58
C SER A 26 13.36 10.83 16.78
N TYR A 27 13.75 9.64 17.25
CA TYR A 27 14.55 9.48 18.47
C TYR A 27 15.74 8.57 18.21
N GLU A 28 16.93 9.15 18.06
CA GLU A 28 18.17 8.43 17.70
C GLU A 28 18.48 7.24 18.65
N HIS A 29 18.32 7.43 19.97
CA HIS A 29 18.52 6.37 20.97
C HIS A 29 17.55 5.18 20.82
N LEU A 30 16.45 5.34 20.07
CA LEU A 30 15.47 4.31 19.73
C LEU A 30 15.54 3.89 18.25
N GLY A 31 16.57 4.30 17.51
CA GLY A 31 16.74 3.97 16.09
C GLY A 31 16.72 2.48 15.79
N TRP A 32 17.09 1.63 16.76
CA TRP A 32 17.03 0.16 16.64
C TRP A 32 15.63 -0.37 16.29
N VAL A 33 14.57 0.36 16.63
CA VAL A 33 13.18 -0.02 16.30
C VAL A 33 12.95 -0.06 14.78
N LEU A 34 13.75 0.67 13.98
CA LEU A 34 13.69 0.62 12.51
C LEU A 34 13.96 -0.79 11.96
N LEU A 35 14.74 -1.62 12.65
CA LEU A 35 14.98 -3.00 12.24
C LEU A 35 13.73 -3.89 12.38
N LEU A 36 12.76 -3.51 13.22
CA LEU A 36 11.50 -4.22 13.39
C LEU A 36 10.45 -3.82 12.34
N VAL A 37 10.58 -2.64 11.73
CA VAL A 37 9.64 -2.14 10.72
C VAL A 37 9.48 -3.10 9.54
N PRO A 38 10.56 -3.63 8.89
CA PRO A 38 10.42 -4.61 7.82
C PRO A 38 9.64 -5.85 8.25
N LEU A 39 9.86 -6.34 9.48
CA LEU A 39 9.15 -7.49 10.02
C LEU A 39 7.65 -7.20 10.13
N PHE A 40 7.28 -6.06 10.71
CA PHE A 40 5.88 -5.66 10.83
C PHE A 40 5.21 -5.48 9.47
N LEU A 41 5.92 -4.88 8.50
CA LEU A 41 5.45 -4.70 7.13
C LEU A 41 5.22 -6.03 6.40
N VAL A 42 6.09 -7.02 6.59
CA VAL A 42 5.87 -8.38 6.05
C VAL A 42 4.68 -9.05 6.73
N MET A 43 4.59 -8.95 8.06
CA MET A 43 3.53 -9.59 8.82
C MET A 43 2.14 -9.03 8.48
N ARG A 44 1.97 -7.71 8.30
CA ARG A 44 0.67 -7.17 7.84
C ARG A 44 0.26 -7.69 6.46
N LEU A 45 1.20 -7.88 5.53
CA LEU A 45 0.90 -8.42 4.20
C LEU A 45 0.52 -9.89 4.27
N ALA A 46 1.20 -10.65 5.13
CA ALA A 46 0.86 -12.04 5.40
C ALA A 46 -0.56 -12.15 5.98
N MET A 47 -0.90 -11.32 6.97
CA MET A 47 -2.22 -11.30 7.59
C MET A 47 -3.33 -10.93 6.60
N ASN A 48 -3.12 -9.91 5.76
CA ASN A 48 -4.08 -9.56 4.70
C ASN A 48 -4.30 -10.70 3.69
N THR A 49 -3.21 -11.37 3.31
CA THR A 49 -3.28 -12.51 2.39
C THR A 49 -4.04 -13.68 3.02
N LEU A 50 -3.76 -14.00 4.28
CA LEU A 50 -4.43 -15.05 5.03
C LEU A 50 -5.92 -14.75 5.21
N ASP A 51 -6.30 -13.52 5.52
CA ASP A 51 -7.71 -13.11 5.64
C ASP A 51 -8.49 -13.39 4.34
N GLY A 52 -7.93 -12.97 3.20
CA GLY A 52 -8.50 -13.24 1.88
C GLY A 52 -8.56 -14.73 1.51
N MET A 53 -7.60 -15.53 1.95
CA MET A 53 -7.60 -16.98 1.72
C MET A 53 -8.63 -17.69 2.60
N LEU A 54 -8.66 -17.39 3.91
CA LEU A 54 -9.57 -17.98 4.88
C LEU A 54 -11.02 -17.67 4.53
N SER A 55 -11.33 -16.44 4.14
CA SER A 55 -12.70 -16.06 3.75
C SER A 55 -13.22 -16.85 2.53
N ARG A 56 -12.34 -17.22 1.60
CA ARG A 56 -12.68 -18.06 0.44
C ARG A 56 -12.76 -19.53 0.79
N GLU A 57 -11.81 -20.05 1.56
CA GLU A 57 -11.75 -21.46 1.95
C GLU A 57 -12.95 -21.86 2.82
N TYR A 58 -13.34 -21.00 3.76
CA TYR A 58 -14.47 -21.24 4.65
C TYR A 58 -15.82 -20.72 4.11
N ASN A 59 -15.87 -20.23 2.86
CA ASN A 59 -17.08 -19.65 2.24
C ASN A 59 -17.76 -18.57 3.10
N THR A 60 -16.97 -17.75 3.80
CA THR A 60 -17.47 -16.65 4.66
C THR A 60 -17.32 -15.28 4.00
N ALA A 61 -16.92 -15.22 2.73
CA ALA A 61 -16.82 -13.97 1.99
C ALA A 61 -18.20 -13.32 1.82
N THR A 62 -18.29 -12.01 2.11
CA THR A 62 -19.51 -11.22 1.95
C THR A 62 -19.22 -9.90 1.24
N PRO A 63 -20.19 -9.30 0.52
CA PRO A 63 -19.99 -8.00 -0.12
C PRO A 63 -19.57 -6.90 0.86
N ALA A 64 -20.17 -6.88 2.06
CA ALA A 64 -19.80 -5.94 3.11
C ALA A 64 -18.34 -6.17 3.57
N GLY A 65 -17.93 -7.44 3.74
CA GLY A 65 -16.55 -7.78 4.10
C GLY A 65 -15.53 -7.35 3.04
N GLU A 66 -15.88 -7.48 1.76
CA GLU A 66 -15.01 -7.02 0.67
C GLU A 66 -14.83 -5.49 0.68
N VAL A 67 -15.91 -4.73 0.89
CA VAL A 67 -15.84 -3.26 1.03
C VAL A 67 -14.97 -2.85 2.21
N TRP A 68 -15.14 -3.50 3.36
CA TRP A 68 -14.32 -3.21 4.55
C TRP A 68 -12.85 -3.59 4.33
N ASN A 69 -12.56 -4.71 3.67
CA ASN A 69 -11.19 -5.12 3.39
C ASN A 69 -10.47 -4.11 2.47
N GLU A 70 -11.12 -3.68 1.38
CA GLU A 70 -10.55 -2.66 0.48
C GLU A 70 -10.38 -1.30 1.19
N SER A 71 -11.32 -0.93 2.07
CA SER A 71 -11.24 0.31 2.86
C SER A 71 -10.11 0.28 3.89
N LEU A 72 -9.96 -0.83 4.61
CA LEU A 72 -8.88 -1.05 5.58
C LEU A 72 -7.52 -1.11 4.90
N ASP A 73 -7.46 -1.55 3.65
CA ASP A 73 -6.20 -1.58 2.89
C ASP A 73 -5.70 -0.18 2.54
N ILE A 74 -6.57 0.66 1.99
CA ILE A 74 -6.22 2.04 1.66
C ILE A 74 -5.98 2.86 2.93
N GLY A 75 -6.86 2.72 3.93
CA GLY A 75 -6.72 3.39 5.22
C GLY A 75 -5.47 2.92 5.98
N GLY A 76 -5.19 1.62 5.95
CA GLY A 76 -4.03 1.02 6.59
C GLY A 76 -2.71 1.48 5.98
N ASP A 77 -2.60 1.58 4.65
CA ASP A 77 -1.43 2.17 3.98
C ASP A 77 -1.26 3.65 4.35
N THR A 78 -2.36 4.39 4.41
CA THR A 78 -2.36 5.82 4.78
C THR A 78 -1.86 6.02 6.21
N ILE A 79 -2.32 5.21 7.16
CA ILE A 79 -1.86 5.27 8.56
C ILE A 79 -0.38 4.84 8.64
N CYS A 80 -0.03 3.73 7.99
CA CYS A 80 1.31 3.16 8.04
C CYS A 80 2.38 4.13 7.55
N TYR A 81 2.17 4.75 6.39
CA TYR A 81 3.16 5.62 5.76
C TYR A 81 2.95 7.10 6.08
N GLY A 82 1.70 7.52 6.32
CA GLY A 82 1.37 8.92 6.65
C GLY A 82 1.95 9.38 7.98
N VAL A 83 2.37 8.46 8.85
CA VAL A 83 3.12 8.79 10.07
C VAL A 83 4.40 9.59 9.79
N LEU A 84 4.96 9.46 8.58
CA LEU A 84 6.14 10.21 8.13
C LEU A 84 5.88 11.72 7.98
N PHE A 85 4.63 12.20 8.07
CA PHE A 85 4.37 13.64 8.21
C PHE A 85 4.83 14.21 9.55
N PHE A 86 4.97 13.35 10.57
CA PHE A 86 5.24 13.77 11.94
C PHE A 86 6.70 13.58 12.37
N VAL A 87 7.55 13.01 11.50
CA VAL A 87 8.99 12.88 11.79
C VAL A 87 9.72 14.22 11.56
N PRO A 88 10.85 14.48 12.25
CA PRO A 88 11.65 15.67 12.03
C PRO A 88 12.07 15.83 10.56
N ASP A 89 12.02 17.07 10.05
CA ASP A 89 12.33 17.40 8.64
C ASP A 89 11.57 16.52 7.63
N GLY A 90 10.32 16.18 7.97
CA GLY A 90 9.50 15.22 7.25
C GLY A 90 9.30 15.55 5.76
N PRO A 91 9.20 14.53 4.90
CA PRO A 91 9.18 14.63 3.44
C PRO A 91 7.82 15.10 2.88
N ALA A 92 7.25 16.20 3.39
CA ALA A 92 5.83 16.57 3.19
C ALA A 92 5.34 16.52 1.74
N LEU A 93 6.08 17.12 0.79
CA LEU A 93 5.69 17.13 -0.62
C LEU A 93 5.78 15.73 -1.25
N SER A 94 6.93 15.07 -1.14
CA SER A 94 7.15 13.72 -1.69
C SER A 94 6.24 12.67 -1.06
N LEU A 95 5.94 12.78 0.24
CA LEU A 95 5.00 11.90 0.94
C LEU A 95 3.57 12.13 0.48
N THR A 96 3.16 13.39 0.27
CA THR A 96 1.84 13.70 -0.29
C THR A 96 1.67 13.06 -1.67
N ILE A 97 2.68 13.22 -2.55
CA ILE A 97 2.69 12.60 -3.87
C ILE A 97 2.64 11.07 -3.76
N PHE A 98 3.45 10.49 -2.88
CA PHE A 98 3.49 9.05 -2.64
C PHE A 98 2.13 8.51 -2.22
N LEU A 99 1.47 9.13 -1.22
CA LEU A 99 0.16 8.70 -0.72
C LEU A 99 -0.92 8.83 -1.80
N ILE A 100 -0.96 9.94 -2.55
CA ILE A 100 -1.90 10.11 -3.67
C ILE A 100 -1.72 8.99 -4.70
N LEU A 101 -0.48 8.66 -5.05
CA LEU A 101 -0.20 7.60 -6.01
C LEU A 101 -0.53 6.21 -5.47
N ILE A 102 -0.35 5.95 -4.18
CA ILE A 102 -0.81 4.70 -3.55
C ILE A 102 -2.32 4.56 -3.67
N TRP A 103 -3.05 5.61 -3.33
CA TRP A 103 -4.51 5.63 -3.46
C TRP A 103 -4.93 5.41 -4.90
N ALA A 104 -4.29 6.07 -5.86
CA ALA A 104 -4.54 5.87 -7.28
C ALA A 104 -4.26 4.41 -7.71
N ALA A 105 -3.14 3.83 -7.27
CA ALA A 105 -2.78 2.45 -7.59
C ALA A 105 -3.85 1.47 -7.09
N GLU A 106 -4.28 1.57 -5.83
CA GLU A 106 -5.33 0.72 -5.27
C GLU A 106 -6.70 0.98 -5.92
N PHE A 107 -7.03 2.24 -6.21
CA PHE A 107 -8.25 2.60 -6.94
C PHE A 107 -8.29 1.94 -8.33
N TYR A 108 -7.23 2.03 -9.13
CA TYR A 108 -7.17 1.33 -10.42
C TYR A 108 -7.19 -0.19 -10.26
N GLY A 109 -6.70 -0.70 -9.13
CA GLY A 109 -6.86 -2.10 -8.71
C GLY A 109 -8.32 -2.52 -8.63
N VAL A 110 -9.11 -1.75 -7.88
CA VAL A 110 -10.55 -1.98 -7.67
C VAL A 110 -11.36 -1.70 -8.94
N LEU A 111 -11.04 -0.63 -9.67
CA LEU A 111 -11.75 -0.21 -10.89
C LEU A 111 -11.81 -1.31 -11.95
N GLY A 112 -10.79 -2.18 -11.99
CA GLY A 112 -10.80 -3.36 -12.86
C GLY A 112 -11.96 -4.33 -12.61
N LYS A 113 -12.51 -4.38 -11.38
CA LYS A 113 -13.71 -5.19 -11.06
C LYS A 113 -14.98 -4.61 -11.69
N SER A 114 -15.04 -3.29 -11.87
CA SER A 114 -16.23 -2.59 -12.40
C SER A 114 -16.24 -2.40 -13.92
N LEU A 115 -15.12 -2.65 -14.58
CA LEU A 115 -14.96 -2.49 -16.02
C LEU A 115 -14.99 -3.87 -16.73
N PRO A 116 -15.13 -3.89 -18.07
CA PRO A 116 -15.01 -5.11 -18.86
C PRO A 116 -13.88 -6.04 -18.40
N GLY A 117 -14.19 -7.34 -18.32
CA GLY A 117 -13.34 -8.35 -17.68
C GLY A 117 -13.63 -8.60 -16.19
N GLY A 118 -14.15 -7.63 -15.44
CA GLY A 118 -14.72 -7.83 -14.10
C GLY A 118 -13.73 -8.35 -13.05
N VAL A 119 -12.44 -8.04 -13.17
CA VAL A 119 -11.37 -8.65 -12.37
C VAL A 119 -10.46 -7.63 -11.72
N ARG A 120 -10.19 -7.80 -10.41
CA ARG A 120 -9.24 -6.95 -9.68
C ARG A 120 -7.87 -6.96 -10.37
N ARG A 121 -7.27 -5.78 -10.52
CA ARG A 121 -5.93 -5.64 -11.08
C ARG A 121 -4.88 -5.74 -9.97
N HIS A 122 -3.87 -6.56 -10.22
CA HIS A 122 -2.78 -6.85 -9.27
C HIS A 122 -1.40 -6.62 -9.87
N GLU A 123 -1.33 -6.25 -11.16
CA GLU A 123 -0.10 -5.99 -11.87
C GLU A 123 0.69 -4.87 -11.17
N SER A 124 2.02 -5.03 -11.16
CA SER A 124 2.97 -4.11 -10.55
C SER A 124 4.18 -3.94 -11.44
N LEU A 125 4.75 -2.73 -11.43
CA LEU A 125 6.08 -2.43 -11.94
C LEU A 125 6.94 -1.82 -10.83
N GLY A 126 7.04 -2.55 -9.70
CA GLY A 126 7.82 -2.15 -8.52
C GLY A 126 7.12 -1.17 -7.58
N GLY A 127 5.81 -0.91 -7.75
CA GLY A 127 5.03 0.03 -6.96
C GLY A 127 3.74 -0.55 -6.36
N GLY A 128 3.56 -1.86 -6.43
CA GLY A 128 2.45 -2.58 -5.82
C GLY A 128 2.56 -2.63 -4.29
N LYS A 129 1.51 -3.09 -3.62
CA LYS A 129 1.43 -3.12 -2.15
C LYS A 129 2.60 -3.86 -1.48
N PRO A 130 3.04 -5.05 -1.97
CA PRO A 130 4.23 -5.70 -1.44
C PRO A 130 5.52 -4.93 -1.73
N ASP A 131 5.65 -4.35 -2.92
CA ASP A 131 6.85 -3.60 -3.32
C ASP A 131 7.05 -2.38 -2.42
N ARG A 132 5.97 -1.64 -2.12
CA ARG A 132 6.01 -0.47 -1.23
C ARG A 132 6.47 -0.85 0.18
N ALA A 133 6.01 -1.98 0.69
CA ALA A 133 6.45 -2.51 1.98
C ALA A 133 7.95 -2.86 1.96
N VAL A 134 8.44 -3.44 0.87
CA VAL A 134 9.88 -3.71 0.68
C VAL A 134 10.68 -2.40 0.63
N TRP A 135 10.24 -1.40 -0.13
CA TRP A 135 10.95 -0.12 -0.24
C TRP A 135 11.01 0.63 1.09
N VAL A 136 9.92 0.66 1.85
CA VAL A 136 9.92 1.32 3.17
C VAL A 136 10.72 0.52 4.19
N GLY A 137 10.63 -0.82 4.17
CA GLY A 137 11.47 -1.67 5.01
C GLY A 137 12.96 -1.51 4.70
N LEU A 138 13.34 -1.46 3.43
CA LEU A 138 14.71 -1.22 2.99
C LEU A 138 15.22 0.13 3.48
N PHE A 139 14.41 1.18 3.36
CA PHE A 139 14.75 2.49 3.90
C PHE A 139 15.02 2.44 5.40
N ALA A 140 14.15 1.77 6.17
CA ALA A 140 14.31 1.63 7.62
C ALA A 140 15.63 0.92 7.99
N ILE A 141 16.01 -0.13 7.25
CA ILE A 141 17.29 -0.83 7.45
C ILE A 141 18.48 0.10 7.13
N ILE A 142 18.44 0.81 6.01
CA ILE A 142 19.54 1.72 5.62
C ILE A 142 19.68 2.84 6.64
N ALA A 143 18.57 3.47 7.05
CA ALA A 143 18.54 4.54 8.04
C ALA A 143 19.05 4.09 9.42
N PHE A 144 18.87 2.81 9.78
CA PHE A 144 19.46 2.26 11.01
C PHE A 144 20.99 2.18 10.93
N PHE A 145 21.54 1.64 9.84
CA PHE A 145 23.00 1.47 9.70
C PHE A 145 23.71 2.77 9.32
N ASN A 146 23.00 3.71 8.70
CA ASN A 146 23.50 5.02 8.30
C ASN A 146 22.45 6.08 8.63
N HIS A 147 22.55 6.66 9.82
CA HIS A 147 21.57 7.63 10.32
C HIS A 147 21.46 8.88 9.43
N ASP A 148 22.58 9.34 8.87
CA ASP A 148 22.60 10.49 7.94
C ASP A 148 21.77 10.23 6.67
N PHE A 149 21.47 8.96 6.35
CA PHE A 149 20.62 8.60 5.22
C PHE A 149 19.18 9.12 5.39
N ILE A 150 18.74 9.45 6.61
CA ILE A 150 17.40 10.00 6.88
C ILE A 150 17.17 11.29 6.09
N HIS A 151 18.20 12.12 5.89
CA HIS A 151 18.09 13.34 5.09
C HIS A 151 17.70 13.11 3.62
N TYR A 152 17.91 11.90 3.10
CA TYR A 152 17.53 11.51 1.74
C TYR A 152 16.10 10.97 1.65
N LEU A 153 15.36 10.86 2.76
CA LEU A 153 13.99 10.36 2.78
C LEU A 153 13.07 11.03 1.74
N PRO A 154 13.09 12.36 1.53
CA PRO A 154 12.26 13.00 0.51
C PRO A 154 12.58 12.50 -0.91
N HIS A 155 13.87 12.38 -1.24
CA HIS A 155 14.34 11.92 -2.55
C HIS A 155 14.05 10.44 -2.76
N TYR A 156 14.23 9.65 -1.70
CA TYR A 156 13.91 8.22 -1.69
C TYR A 156 12.42 7.99 -1.98
N LEU A 157 11.52 8.66 -1.25
CA LEU A 157 10.07 8.57 -1.48
C LEU A 157 9.66 9.10 -2.86
N ALA A 158 10.32 10.13 -3.38
CA ALA A 158 10.08 10.59 -4.74
C ALA A 158 10.45 9.50 -5.77
N GLY A 159 11.57 8.81 -5.58
CA GLY A 159 11.96 7.67 -6.41
C GLY A 159 10.95 6.51 -6.36
N VAL A 160 10.52 6.13 -5.16
CA VAL A 160 9.49 5.09 -4.99
C VAL A 160 8.16 5.51 -5.61
N SER A 161 7.79 6.80 -5.50
CA SER A 161 6.57 7.35 -6.11
C SER A 161 6.54 7.16 -7.62
N ILE A 162 7.68 7.27 -8.32
CA ILE A 162 7.76 6.99 -9.76
C ILE A 162 7.36 5.54 -10.04
N LEU A 163 7.84 4.57 -9.25
CA LEU A 163 7.48 3.15 -9.41
C LEU A 163 5.99 2.89 -9.17
N VAL A 164 5.39 3.59 -8.20
CA VAL A 164 3.94 3.55 -7.96
C VAL A 164 3.18 4.13 -9.15
N GLY A 165 3.63 5.26 -9.70
CA GLY A 165 3.06 5.85 -10.91
C GLY A 165 3.12 4.91 -12.13
N LEU A 166 4.26 4.25 -12.35
CA LEU A 166 4.42 3.23 -13.39
C LEU A 166 3.47 2.05 -13.19
N THR A 167 3.25 1.65 -11.94
CA THR A 167 2.26 0.62 -11.58
C THR A 167 0.84 1.05 -11.93
N CYS A 168 0.46 2.31 -11.66
CA CYS A 168 -0.84 2.85 -12.09
C CYS A 168 -1.01 2.76 -13.60
N ILE A 169 -0.01 3.22 -14.37
CA ILE A 169 -0.03 3.16 -15.84
C ILE A 169 -0.20 1.71 -16.31
N ARG A 170 0.52 0.77 -15.70
CA ARG A 170 0.43 -0.65 -16.06
C ARG A 170 -0.95 -1.22 -15.82
N ARG A 171 -1.59 -0.89 -14.69
CA ARG A 171 -2.96 -1.34 -14.36
C ARG A 171 -3.98 -0.74 -15.33
N ILE A 172 -3.90 0.56 -15.61
CA ILE A 172 -4.76 1.23 -16.60
C ILE A 172 -4.61 0.58 -17.97
N ALA A 173 -3.38 0.38 -18.44
CA ALA A 173 -3.12 -0.25 -19.73
C ALA A 173 -3.75 -1.64 -19.83
N LYS A 174 -3.71 -2.43 -18.74
CA LYS A 174 -4.34 -3.75 -18.68
C LYS A 174 -5.86 -3.70 -18.68
N ILE A 175 -6.46 -2.76 -17.95
CA ILE A 175 -7.92 -2.54 -17.98
C ILE A 175 -8.36 -2.22 -19.42
N LEU A 176 -7.66 -1.30 -20.09
CA LEU A 176 -7.99 -0.89 -21.45
C LEU A 176 -7.71 -1.99 -22.49
N GLU A 177 -6.70 -2.85 -22.26
CA GLU A 177 -6.43 -4.01 -23.11
C GLU A 177 -7.57 -5.03 -23.06
N VAL A 178 -8.09 -5.32 -21.87
CA VAL A 178 -9.21 -6.27 -21.71
C VAL A 178 -10.53 -5.66 -22.22
N ALA A 179 -10.74 -4.36 -22.05
CA ALA A 179 -11.94 -3.69 -22.53
C ALA A 179 -11.99 -3.49 -24.05
N ARG A 180 -10.89 -3.74 -24.78
CA ARG A 180 -10.86 -3.56 -26.23
C ARG A 180 -11.79 -4.55 -26.93
N GLY A 181 -12.77 -4.01 -27.65
CA GLY A 181 -13.72 -4.80 -28.42
C GLY A 181 -14.93 -5.28 -27.63
N GLU A 182 -15.04 -4.94 -26.34
CA GLU A 182 -16.27 -5.14 -25.58
C GLU A 182 -17.20 -3.94 -25.72
N GLU A 183 -18.50 -4.21 -25.88
CA GLU A 183 -19.51 -3.17 -25.85
C GLU A 183 -19.61 -2.58 -24.43
N TYR A 184 -19.35 -1.27 -24.31
CA TYR A 184 -19.45 -0.57 -23.04
C TYR A 184 -20.46 0.58 -23.11
N LYS A 185 -21.51 0.51 -22.30
CA LYS A 185 -22.43 1.63 -22.10
C LYS A 185 -21.81 2.63 -21.14
N SER A 186 -21.26 3.71 -21.69
CA SER A 186 -20.72 4.80 -20.89
C SER A 186 -21.82 5.58 -20.16
N TYR A 187 -21.61 5.78 -18.87
CA TYR A 187 -22.39 6.69 -18.02
C TYR A 187 -21.72 8.07 -17.88
N THR A 188 -20.60 8.32 -18.57
CA THR A 188 -19.83 9.56 -18.50
C THR A 188 -20.02 10.44 -19.74
N TRP A 189 -19.82 11.74 -19.57
CA TRP A 189 -19.86 12.73 -20.65
C TRP A 189 -18.61 12.70 -21.54
N ILE A 190 -17.47 12.27 -20.98
CA ILE A 190 -16.22 12.08 -21.73
C ILE A 190 -16.33 10.78 -22.53
N GLY A 191 -16.12 10.83 -23.86
CA GLY A 191 -16.07 9.66 -24.73
C GLY A 191 -17.41 9.24 -25.38
N ARG A 192 -18.37 10.15 -25.49
CA ARG A 192 -19.41 10.06 -26.54
C ARG A 192 -18.91 10.65 -27.85
#